data_AF-W9VBT2-F1
#
_entry.id   AF-W9VBT2-F1
#
_cell.length_a   1.000
_cell.length_b   1.000
_cell.length_c   1.000
_cell.angle_alpha   90.00
_cell.angle_beta   90.00
_cell.angle_gamma   90.00
#
_symmetry.space_group_name_H-M   'P 1'
#
loop_
_entity.id
_entity.type
_entity.pdbx_description
1 polymer ?
#
loop_
_entity_poly.entity_id
_entity_poly.type
_entity_poly.pdbx_seq_one_letter_code
_entity_poly.pdbx_strand_id
1 'polypeptide(L)' 'MDNPDISAEADERKRQRIRLARLEADMAYFQARLELLGEPNSNNRAAQRKVFNLLHKTVASKILKVKRRFAELN' A
#
# COMPACT_ATOMS: atom_id res chain seq x y z
N MET A 1 7.11 -37.15 2.68
CA MET A 1 7.67 -36.32 3.77
C MET A 1 7.47 -34.88 3.33
N ASP A 2 6.33 -34.28 3.68
CA ASP A 2 6.13 -32.85 3.45
C ASP A 2 7.07 -32.10 4.40
N ASN A 3 8.02 -31.35 3.85
CA ASN A 3 8.95 -30.56 4.65
C ASN A 3 8.21 -29.32 5.19
N PRO A 4 7.89 -29.24 6.49
CA PRO A 4 7.06 -28.16 7.04
C PRO A 4 7.67 -26.77 6.84
N ASP A 5 8.99 -26.70 6.70
CA ASP A 5 9.75 -25.45 6.50
C ASP A 5 9.45 -24.80 5.14
N ILE A 6 9.34 -25.61 4.09
CA ILE A 6 9.03 -25.14 2.72
C ILE A 6 7.59 -24.59 2.65
N SER A 7 6.67 -25.22 3.38
CA SER A 7 5.28 -24.79 3.47
C SER A 7 5.15 -23.44 4.20
N ALA A 8 5.88 -23.26 5.31
CA ALA A 8 5.87 -22.03 6.09
C ALA A 8 6.43 -20.82 5.31
N GLU A 9 7.51 -21.02 4.54
CA GLU A 9 8.06 -19.99 3.66
C GLU A 9 7.11 -19.60 2.54
N ALA A 10 6.47 -20.58 1.89
CA ALA A 10 5.51 -20.34 0.82
C ALA A 10 4.30 -19.52 1.32
N ASP A 11 3.81 -19.83 2.52
CA ASP A 11 2.73 -19.09 3.17
C ASP A 11 3.14 -17.65 3.52
N GLU A 12 4.36 -17.43 4.00
CA GLU A 12 4.85 -16.07 4.27
C GLU A 12 4.98 -15.25 2.97
N ARG A 13 5.51 -15.84 1.90
CA ARG A 13 5.57 -15.18 0.57
C ARG A 13 4.17 -14.83 0.07
N LYS A 14 3.19 -15.73 0.22
CA LYS A 14 1.79 -15.47 -0.15
C LYS A 14 1.19 -14.32 0.66
N ARG A 15 1.40 -14.29 1.98
CA ARG A 15 0.94 -13.20 2.86
C ARG A 15 1.55 -11.86 2.45
N GLN A 16 2.83 -11.82 2.13
CA GLN A 16 3.50 -10.59 1.69
C GLN A 16 2.98 -10.09 0.34
N ARG A 17 2.73 -10.98 -0.63
CA ARG A 17 2.11 -10.62 -1.91
C ARG A 17 0.72 -10.02 -1.74
N ILE A 18 -0.12 -10.63 -0.91
CA ILE A 18 -1.47 -10.10 -0.60
C ILE A 18 -1.37 -8.73 0.06
N ARG A 19 -0.45 -8.58 1.02
CA ARG A 19 -0.22 -7.30 1.70
C ARG A 19 0.24 -6.21 0.73
N LEU A 20 1.13 -6.53 -0.19
CA LEU A 20 1.59 -5.60 -1.22
C LEU A 20 0.43 -5.18 -2.14
N ALA A 21 -0.34 -6.14 -2.65
CA ALA A 21 -1.48 -5.86 -3.53
C ALA A 21 -2.53 -4.95 -2.85
N ARG A 22 -2.80 -5.14 -1.55
CA ARG A 22 -3.69 -4.25 -0.78
C ARG A 22 -3.16 -2.83 -0.69
N LEU A 23 -1.86 -2.67 -0.41
CA LEU A 23 -1.25 -1.35 -0.35
C LEU A 23 -1.26 -0.65 -1.72
N GLU A 24 -1.03 -1.38 -2.81
CA GLU A 24 -1.08 -0.85 -4.16
C GLU A 24 -2.51 -0.42 -4.54
N ALA A 25 -3.53 -1.18 -4.13
CA ALA A 25 -4.93 -0.80 -4.28
C ALA A 25 -5.29 0.46 -3.48
N ASP A 26 -4.86 0.57 -2.23
CA ASP A 26 -5.06 1.78 -1.40
C ASP A 26 -4.41 3.00 -2.07
N MET A 27 -3.21 2.84 -2.62
CA MET A 27 -2.49 3.93 -3.30
C MET A 27 -3.23 4.42 -4.55
N ALA A 28 -3.71 3.48 -5.38
CA ALA A 28 -4.52 3.81 -6.56
C ALA A 28 -5.82 4.53 -6.17
N TYR A 29 -6.50 4.05 -5.13
CA TYR A 29 -7.72 4.70 -4.63
C TYR A 29 -7.46 6.14 -4.14
N PHE A 30 -6.39 6.36 -3.35
CA PHE A 30 -6.07 7.70 -2.85
C PHE A 30 -5.69 8.66 -3.98
N GLN A 31 -4.98 8.18 -4.99
CA GLN A 31 -4.64 9.00 -6.16
C GLN A 31 -5.90 9.37 -6.96
N ALA A 32 -6.77 8.42 -7.26
CA ALA A 32 -8.05 8.70 -7.92
C ALA A 32 -8.93 9.68 -7.11
N ARG A 33 -8.91 9.59 -5.78
CA ARG A 33 -9.64 10.52 -4.92
C ARG A 33 -9.05 11.93 -4.93
N LEU A 34 -7.72 12.07 -5.00
CA LEU A 34 -7.06 13.36 -5.14
C LEU A 34 -7.37 14.02 -6.49
N GLU A 35 -7.42 13.24 -7.56
CA GLU A 35 -7.84 13.69 -8.89
C GLU A 35 -9.30 14.17 -8.86
N LEU A 36 -10.20 13.39 -8.27
CA LEU A 36 -11.63 13.77 -8.12
C LEU A 36 -11.82 15.04 -7.27
N LEU A 37 -11.01 15.22 -6.23
CA LEU A 37 -11.11 16.42 -5.38
C LEU A 37 -10.67 17.69 -6.12
N GLY A 38 -9.73 17.57 -7.07
CA GLY A 38 -9.22 18.69 -7.87
C GLY A 38 -8.69 19.84 -7.00
N GLU A 39 -8.79 21.06 -7.55
CA GLU A 39 -8.50 22.28 -6.79
C GLU A 39 -9.61 22.53 -5.74
N PRO A 40 -9.24 22.75 -4.47
CA PRO A 40 -10.22 22.90 -3.40
C PRO A 40 -10.89 24.28 -3.48
N ASN A 41 -12.22 24.28 -3.63
CA ASN A 41 -13.07 25.48 -3.58
C ASN A 41 -13.75 25.70 -2.22
N SER A 42 -13.41 24.88 -1.22
CA SER A 42 -13.95 24.95 0.13
C SER A 42 -12.96 24.39 1.15
N ASN A 43 -13.07 24.85 2.40
CA ASN A 43 -12.24 24.36 3.51
C ASN A 43 -12.36 22.85 3.72
N ASN A 44 -13.55 22.29 3.53
CA ASN A 44 -13.77 20.85 3.62
C ASN A 44 -12.97 20.10 2.55
N ARG A 45 -13.05 20.52 1.28
CA ARG A 45 -12.25 19.92 0.20
C ARG A 45 -10.75 20.08 0.42
N ALA A 46 -10.30 21.22 0.94
CA ALA A 46 -8.91 21.45 1.28
C ALA A 46 -8.43 20.47 2.36
N ALA A 47 -9.24 20.26 3.41
CA ALA A 47 -8.95 19.28 4.46
C ALA A 47 -8.90 17.85 3.92
N GLN A 48 -9.87 17.44 3.10
CA GLN A 48 -9.87 16.13 2.46
C GLN A 48 -8.62 15.91 1.60
N ARG A 49 -8.27 16.90 0.76
CA ARG A 49 -7.07 16.83 -0.09
C ARG A 49 -5.80 16.69 0.75
N LYS A 50 -5.70 17.40 1.89
CA LYS A 50 -4.57 17.26 2.82
C LYS A 50 -4.48 15.85 3.40
N VAL A 51 -5.60 15.27 3.81
CA VAL A 51 -5.67 13.90 4.35
C VAL A 51 -5.27 12.88 3.30
N PHE A 52 -5.85 12.92 2.11
CA PHE A 52 -5.54 11.95 1.05
C PHE A 52 -4.08 12.05 0.58
N ASN A 53 -3.50 13.26 0.54
CA ASN A 53 -2.07 13.42 0.28
C ASN A 53 -1.19 12.75 1.35
N LEU A 54 -1.56 12.90 2.64
CA LEU A 54 -0.85 12.25 3.74
C LEU A 54 -0.96 10.72 3.65
N LEU A 55 -2.15 10.21 3.38
CA LEU A 55 -2.40 8.77 3.21
C LEU A 55 -1.59 8.21 2.03
N HIS A 56 -1.62 8.89 0.89
CA HIS A 56 -0.85 8.51 -0.31
C HIS A 56 0.65 8.39 -0.01
N LYS A 57 1.26 9.40 0.62
CA LYS A 57 2.68 9.39 1.03
C LYS A 57 3.01 8.29 2.03
N THR A 58 2.10 8.06 2.98
CA THR A 58 2.26 7.02 4.02
C THR A 58 2.24 5.62 3.40
N VAL A 59 1.29 5.36 2.49
CA VAL A 59 1.19 4.06 1.81
C VAL A 59 2.37 3.84 0.87
N ALA A 60 2.80 4.86 0.11
CA ALA A 60 4.01 4.76 -0.72
C ALA A 60 5.23 4.33 0.12
N SER A 61 5.42 4.93 1.30
CA SER A 61 6.49 4.56 2.23
C SER A 61 6.36 3.12 2.74
N LYS A 62 5.14 2.65 3.01
CA LYS A 62 4.89 1.26 3.43
C LYS A 62 5.18 0.26 2.30
N ILE A 63 4.81 0.58 1.06
CA ILE A 63 5.10 -0.24 -0.12
C ILE A 63 6.60 -0.42 -0.28
N LEU A 64 7.38 0.66 -0.19
CA LEU A 64 8.84 0.58 -0.27
C LEU A 64 9.44 -0.34 0.79
N LYS A 65 8.96 -0.27 2.03
CA LYS A 65 9.40 -1.17 3.12
C LYS A 65 9.04 -2.64 2.84
N VAL A 66 7.83 -2.91 2.34
CA VAL A 66 7.40 -4.27 2.00
C VAL A 66 8.20 -4.82 0.82
N LYS A 67 8.46 -4.01 -0.22
CA LYS A 67 9.27 -4.43 -1.37
C LYS A 67 10.72 -4.75 -0.99
N ARG A 68 11.33 -3.95 -0.09
CA ARG A 68 12.67 -4.25 0.47
C ARG A 68 12.68 -5.58 1.22
N ARG A 69 11.74 -5.79 2.14
CA ARG A 69 11.63 -7.05 2.90
C ARG A 69 11.42 -8.25 1.99
N PHE A 70 10.62 -8.10 0.93
CA PHE A 70 10.42 -9.17 -0.04
C PHE A 70 11.70 -9.48 -0.84
N ALA A 71 12.48 -8.46 -1.19
CA ALA A 71 13.78 -8.63 -1.86
C ALA A 71 14.82 -9.33 -0.96
N GLU A 72 14.76 -9.13 0.35
CA GLU A 72 15.62 -9.82 1.33
C GLU A 72 15.24 -11.30 1.55
N LEU A 73 14.06 -11.73 1.07
CA LEU A 73 13.52 -13.08 1.23
C LEU A 73 13.58 -13.93 -0.06
N ASN A 74 14.12 -13.39 -1.16
CA ASN A 74 14.39 -14.11 -2.42
C ASN A 74 15.90 -14.26 -2.61
#